data_AF-A0A2M7V9R0-F1
#
_entry.id   AF-A0A2M7V9R0-F1
#
_cell.length_a   1.000
_cell.length_b   1.000
_cell.length_c   1.000
_cell.angle_alpha   90.00
_cell.angle_beta   90.00
_cell.angle_gamma   90.00
#
_symmetry.space_group_name_H-M   'P 1'
#
loop_
_entity.id
_entity.type
_entity.pdbx_description
1 polymer ?
#
loop_
_entity_poly.entity_id
_entity_poly.type
_entity_poly.pdbx_seq_one_letter_code
_entity_poly.pdbx_strand_id
1 'polypeptide(L)'
;MFSKKTNKSISQVVLFLTLATILTIFIVGSFVVILFKVVDIRTRQLITDQHLTANNISSLLLESKYQESLNNILQTVHNSDQSTQKLFETIEETLLKITVPERFLQSHLHAFLAIEDLKVEVNTLSLEKMRARLTKILEEMM
;
A
#
# COMPACT_ATOMS: atom_id res chain seq x y z
N MET A 1 8.30 -20.35 -83.85
CA MET A 1 7.19 -19.50 -83.34
C MET A 1 6.86 -19.91 -81.89
N PHE A 2 7.79 -19.71 -80.94
CA PHE A 2 7.60 -20.07 -79.53
C PHE A 2 8.16 -18.94 -78.64
N SER A 3 7.48 -17.80 -78.56
CA SER A 3 7.91 -16.75 -77.62
C SER A 3 6.80 -15.74 -77.35
N LYS A 4 5.78 -16.16 -76.61
CA LYS A 4 4.80 -15.24 -75.99
C LYS A 4 4.04 -15.88 -74.83
N LYS A 5 3.77 -17.18 -74.91
CA LYS A 5 3.01 -17.92 -73.88
C LYS A 5 3.85 -18.22 -72.62
N THR A 6 5.12 -18.53 -72.77
CA THR A 6 6.08 -18.81 -71.68
C THR A 6 6.41 -17.58 -70.85
N ASN A 7 6.66 -16.42 -71.47
CA ASN A 7 6.92 -15.17 -70.74
C ASN A 7 5.72 -14.71 -69.90
N LYS A 8 4.49 -14.94 -70.38
CA LYS A 8 3.27 -14.58 -69.63
C LYS A 8 3.07 -15.47 -68.40
N SER A 9 3.41 -16.75 -68.51
CA SER A 9 3.36 -17.71 -67.39
C SER A 9 4.42 -17.42 -66.32
N ILE A 10 5.66 -17.10 -66.73
CA ILE A 10 6.75 -16.76 -65.81
C ILE A 10 6.43 -15.45 -65.07
N SER A 11 5.90 -14.45 -65.80
CA SER A 11 5.49 -13.17 -65.21
C SER A 11 4.37 -13.33 -64.16
N GLN A 12 3.41 -14.24 -64.37
CA GLN A 12 2.38 -14.53 -63.36
C GLN A 12 2.95 -15.25 -62.13
N VAL A 13 3.87 -16.20 -62.30
CA VAL A 13 4.50 -16.90 -61.17
C VAL A 13 5.31 -15.93 -60.30
N VAL A 14 6.06 -15.02 -60.93
CA VAL A 14 6.83 -13.98 -60.21
C VAL A 14 5.90 -13.01 -59.46
N LEU A 15 4.76 -12.65 -60.06
CA LEU A 15 3.75 -11.81 -59.41
C LEU A 15 3.10 -12.49 -58.19
N PHE A 16 2.81 -13.79 -58.28
CA PHE A 16 2.29 -14.56 -57.14
C PHE A 16 3.32 -14.70 -56.02
N LEU A 17 4.59 -14.95 -56.34
CA LEU A 17 5.66 -15.05 -55.34
C LEU A 17 5.87 -13.73 -54.59
N THR A 18 5.83 -12.60 -55.32
CA THR A 18 5.97 -11.26 -54.73
C THR A 18 4.78 -10.88 -53.85
N LEU A 19 3.54 -11.16 -54.27
CA LEU A 19 2.37 -10.96 -53.40
C LEU A 19 2.44 -11.84 -52.14
N ALA A 20 2.85 -13.10 -52.27
CA ALA A 20 2.93 -14.02 -51.13
C ALA A 20 4.00 -13.57 -50.11
N THR A 21 5.15 -13.07 -50.59
CA THR A 21 6.19 -12.52 -49.70
C THR A 21 5.75 -11.25 -49.00
N ILE A 22 5.10 -10.31 -49.70
CA ILE A 22 4.54 -9.09 -49.09
C ILE A 22 3.50 -9.44 -48.02
N LEU A 23 2.60 -10.38 -48.31
CA LEU A 23 1.58 -10.83 -47.35
C LEU A 23 2.21 -11.47 -46.12
N THR A 24 3.24 -12.30 -46.30
CA THR A 24 3.96 -12.94 -45.19
C THR A 24 4.66 -11.91 -44.30
N ILE A 25 5.34 -10.92 -44.90
CA ILE A 25 5.97 -9.82 -44.16
C ILE A 25 4.93 -9.03 -43.37
N PHE A 26 3.76 -8.76 -43.96
CA PHE A 26 2.68 -8.04 -43.29
C PHE A 26 2.10 -8.81 -42.10
N ILE A 27 1.90 -10.13 -42.23
CA ILE A 27 1.42 -10.99 -41.16
C ILE A 27 2.45 -11.07 -40.02
N VAL A 28 3.73 -11.30 -40.34
CA VAL A 28 4.80 -11.38 -39.33
C VAL A 28 5.00 -10.04 -38.63
N GLY A 29 5.00 -8.92 -39.38
CA GLY A 29 5.10 -7.58 -38.82
C GLY A 29 3.93 -7.26 -37.88
N SER A 30 2.71 -7.61 -38.27
CA SER A 30 1.52 -7.44 -37.42
C SER A 30 1.60 -8.28 -36.15
N PHE A 31 2.08 -9.52 -36.25
CA PHE A 31 2.26 -10.42 -35.10
C PHE A 31 3.29 -9.88 -34.10
N VAL A 32 4.42 -9.34 -34.58
CA VAL A 32 5.44 -8.71 -33.74
C VAL A 32 4.88 -7.49 -32.99
N VAL A 33 4.09 -6.65 -33.67
CA VAL A 33 3.45 -5.48 -33.04
C VAL A 33 2.45 -5.91 -31.96
N ILE A 34 1.67 -6.97 -32.20
CA ILE A 34 0.74 -7.52 -31.20
C ILE A 34 1.49 -8.05 -29.98
N LEU A 35 2.57 -8.82 -30.19
CA LEU A 35 3.42 -9.31 -29.09
C LEU A 35 4.00 -8.16 -28.26
N PHE A 36 4.50 -7.11 -28.92
CA PHE A 36 5.06 -5.94 -28.22
C PHE A 36 4.00 -5.24 -27.36
N LYS A 37 2.78 -5.07 -27.88
CA LYS A 37 1.66 -4.50 -27.12
C LYS A 37 1.26 -5.37 -25.93
N VAL A 38 1.21 -6.69 -26.09
CA VAL A 38 0.87 -7.61 -24.99
C VAL A 38 1.93 -7.58 -23.89
N VAL A 39 3.21 -7.51 -24.26
CA VAL A 39 4.32 -7.38 -23.29
C VAL A 39 4.26 -6.04 -22.56
N ASP A 40 4.02 -4.92 -23.26
CA ASP A 40 3.87 -3.59 -22.63
C ASP A 40 2.71 -3.55 -21.64
N ILE A 41 1.55 -4.10 -22.01
CA ILE A 41 0.38 -4.18 -21.12
C ILE A 41 0.68 -5.01 -19.87
N ARG A 42 1.26 -6.21 -20.03
CA ARG A 42 1.63 -7.06 -18.87
C ARG A 42 2.65 -6.39 -17.97
N THR A 43 3.63 -5.71 -18.54
CA THR A 43 4.68 -5.03 -17.76
C THR A 43 4.09 -3.88 -16.95
N ARG A 44 3.20 -3.08 -17.54
CA ARG A 44 2.48 -2.02 -16.83
C ARG A 44 1.62 -2.57 -15.69
N GLN A 45 0.87 -3.65 -15.95
CA GLN A 45 0.07 -4.32 -14.92
C GLN A 45 0.93 -4.81 -13.76
N LEU A 46 2.05 -5.47 -14.04
CA LEU A 46 2.97 -5.96 -13.01
C LEU A 46 3.52 -4.83 -12.14
N ILE A 47 3.88 -3.69 -12.74
CA ILE A 47 4.37 -2.51 -12.01
C ILE A 47 3.25 -1.92 -11.12
N THR A 48 2.04 -1.78 -11.65
CA THR A 48 0.89 -1.28 -10.87
C THR A 48 0.57 -2.20 -9.69
N ASP A 49 0.54 -3.52 -9.91
CA ASP A 49 0.27 -4.49 -8.85
C ASP A 49 1.36 -4.48 -7.76
N GLN A 50 2.63 -4.31 -8.15
CA GLN A 50 3.74 -4.15 -7.21
C GLN A 50 3.61 -2.87 -6.37
N HIS A 51 3.25 -1.74 -6.98
CA HIS A 51 3.02 -0.49 -6.24
C HIS A 51 1.84 -0.59 -5.28
N LEU A 52 0.72 -1.20 -5.69
CA LEU A 52 -0.43 -1.42 -4.81
C LEU A 52 -0.06 -2.35 -3.64
N THR A 53 0.69 -3.42 -3.90
CA THR A 53 1.14 -4.36 -2.87
C THR A 53 2.10 -3.68 -1.88
N ALA A 54 3.07 -2.90 -2.37
CA ALA A 54 4.01 -2.17 -1.52
C ALA A 54 3.29 -1.17 -0.61
N ASN A 55 2.35 -0.39 -1.15
CA ASN A 55 1.57 0.55 -0.37
C ASN A 55 0.71 -0.15 0.70
N ASN A 56 0.09 -1.27 0.36
CA ASN A 56 -0.68 -2.08 1.31
C ASN A 56 0.22 -2.61 2.44
N ILE A 57 1.41 -3.15 2.12
CA ILE A 57 2.38 -3.62 3.12
C ILE A 57 2.82 -2.47 4.03
N SER A 58 3.13 -1.29 3.48
CA SER A 58 3.49 -0.12 4.28
C SER A 58 2.37 0.29 5.23
N SER A 59 1.10 0.25 4.78
CA SER A 59 -0.05 0.58 5.63
C SER A 59 -0.29 -0.43 6.74
N LEU A 60 -0.14 -1.74 6.47
CA LEU A 60 -0.27 -2.82 7.45
C LEU A 60 0.87 -2.77 8.47
N LEU A 61 2.09 -2.45 8.03
CA LEU A 61 3.23 -2.29 8.92
C LEU A 61 3.05 -1.09 9.85
N LEU A 62 2.52 0.03 9.35
CA LEU A 62 2.22 1.20 10.17
C LEU A 62 1.17 0.90 11.24
N GLU A 63 0.11 0.18 10.86
CA GLU A 63 -0.93 -0.28 11.79
C GLU A 63 -0.36 -1.22 12.86
N SER A 64 0.45 -2.21 12.46
CA SER A 64 1.08 -3.12 13.40
C SER A 64 1.96 -2.38 14.41
N LYS A 65 2.79 -1.43 13.95
CA LYS A 65 3.62 -0.59 14.83
C LYS A 65 2.79 0.30 15.75
N TYR A 66 1.66 0.82 15.27
CA TYR A 66 0.73 1.62 16.07
C TYR A 66 0.14 0.78 17.21
N GLN A 67 -0.39 -0.41 16.89
CA GLN A 67 -0.94 -1.38 17.85
C GLN A 67 0.11 -1.86 18.86
N GLU A 68 1.33 -2.15 18.41
CA GLU A 68 2.45 -2.51 19.29
C GLU A 68 2.76 -1.38 20.28
N SER A 69 2.75 -0.13 19.80
CA SER A 69 3.02 1.03 20.64
C SER A 69 1.91 1.28 21.67
N LEU A 70 0.63 1.11 21.30
CA LEU A 70 -0.48 1.17 22.24
C LEU A 70 -0.38 0.09 23.33
N ASN A 71 -0.03 -1.14 22.95
CA ASN A 71 0.20 -2.22 23.91
C ASN A 71 1.34 -1.91 24.88
N ASN A 72 2.43 -1.32 24.40
CA ASN A 72 3.56 -0.90 25.25
C ASN A 72 3.14 0.20 26.25
N ILE A 73 2.32 1.16 25.82
CA ILE A 73 1.73 2.16 26.71
C ILE A 73 0.84 1.47 27.75
N LEU A 74 -0.04 0.56 27.33
CA LEU A 74 -0.95 -0.15 28.24
C LEU A 74 -0.18 -0.96 29.30
N GLN A 75 0.89 -1.65 28.91
CA GLN A 75 1.77 -2.36 29.84
C GLN A 75 2.46 -1.38 30.81
N THR A 76 2.87 -0.21 30.33
CA THR A 76 3.45 0.84 31.19
C THR A 76 2.42 1.34 32.19
N VAL A 77 1.16 1.57 31.78
CA VAL A 77 0.06 1.95 32.68
C VAL A 77 -0.17 0.90 33.76
N HIS A 78 -0.22 -0.38 33.39
CA HIS A 78 -0.47 -1.46 34.34
C HIS A 78 0.67 -1.64 35.36
N ASN A 79 1.92 -1.54 34.90
CA ASN A 79 3.09 -1.89 35.70
C ASN A 79 3.77 -0.69 36.38
N SER A 80 3.31 0.54 36.17
CA SER A 80 4.03 1.73 36.64
C SER A 80 3.68 2.11 38.07
N ASP A 81 4.55 1.81 39.03
CA ASP A 81 4.48 2.28 40.42
C ASP A 81 4.86 3.76 40.61
N GLN A 82 4.98 4.51 39.51
CA GLN A 82 5.33 5.92 39.53
C GLN A 82 4.13 6.77 39.97
N SER A 83 4.41 8.00 40.40
CA SER A 83 3.36 8.98 40.70
C SER A 83 2.50 9.24 39.46
N THR A 84 1.23 9.62 39.69
CA THR A 84 0.24 9.93 38.66
C THR A 84 0.78 10.85 37.56
N GLN A 85 1.51 11.91 37.96
CA GLN A 85 2.11 12.87 37.05
C GLN A 85 3.21 12.26 36.16
N LYS A 86 4.13 11.48 36.76
CA LYS A 86 5.25 10.87 36.03
C LYS A 86 4.78 9.76 35.08
N LEU A 87 3.75 9.03 35.50
CA LEU A 87 3.07 8.07 34.63
C LEU A 87 2.48 8.79 33.41
N PHE A 88 1.74 9.89 33.62
CA PHE A 88 1.14 10.64 32.53
C PHE A 88 2.19 11.24 31.57
N GLU A 89 3.27 11.84 32.09
CA GLU A 89 4.39 12.34 31.29
C GLU A 89 5.01 11.24 30.40
N THR A 90 5.20 10.04 30.96
CA THR A 90 5.73 8.89 30.20
C THR A 90 4.79 8.48 29.06
N ILE A 91 3.48 8.52 29.30
CA ILE A 91 2.47 8.19 28.29
C ILE A 91 2.42 9.26 27.20
N GLU A 92 2.42 10.53 27.57
CA GLU A 92 2.43 11.66 26.64
C GLU A 92 3.66 11.62 25.74
N GLU A 93 4.86 11.42 26.32
CA GLU A 93 6.09 11.26 25.56
C GLU A 93 6.04 10.07 24.59
N THR A 94 5.39 8.99 25.00
CA THR A 94 5.27 7.79 24.16
C THR A 94 4.28 8.05 23.03
N LEU A 95 3.11 8.64 23.30
CA LEU A 95 2.10 9.00 22.31
C LEU A 95 2.63 9.98 21.26
N LEU A 96 3.41 10.98 21.66
CA LEU A 96 4.04 11.94 20.76
C LEU A 96 5.03 11.29 19.78
N LYS A 97 5.61 10.14 20.14
CA LYS A 97 6.57 9.40 19.30
C LYS A 97 5.89 8.41 18.34
N ILE A 98 4.59 8.16 18.50
CA ILE A 98 3.86 7.20 17.69
C ILE A 98 3.42 7.85 16.39
N THR A 99 3.77 7.23 15.25
CA THR A 99 3.13 7.57 13.98
C THR A 99 1.74 6.98 13.96
N VAL A 100 0.71 7.84 14.02
CA VAL A 100 -0.69 7.43 13.94
C VAL A 100 -1.10 7.30 12.47
N PRO A 101 -1.54 6.12 11.99
CA PRO A 101 -2.12 5.98 10.66
C PRO A 101 -3.33 6.91 10.49
N GLU A 102 -3.42 7.61 9.36
CA GLU A 102 -4.45 8.64 9.11
C GLU A 102 -5.89 8.14 9.36
N ARG A 103 -6.18 6.89 8.97
CA ARG A 103 -7.48 6.25 9.21
C ARG A 103 -7.85 6.12 10.69
N PHE A 104 -6.87 5.99 11.59
CA PHE A 104 -7.09 5.91 13.04
C PHE A 104 -7.23 7.28 13.69
N LEU A 105 -6.71 8.33 13.04
CA LEU A 105 -6.84 9.69 13.55
C LEU A 105 -8.31 10.12 13.60
N GLN A 106 -9.09 9.78 12.56
CA GLN A 106 -10.52 10.09 12.50
C GLN A 106 -11.36 9.19 13.42
N SER A 107 -11.07 7.88 13.50
CA SER A 107 -11.86 6.95 14.31
C SER A 107 -11.60 7.10 15.81
N HIS A 108 -10.40 7.55 16.21
CA HIS A 108 -9.98 7.63 17.62
C HIS A 108 -9.74 9.06 18.10
N LEU A 109 -10.17 10.09 17.37
CA LEU A 109 -10.03 11.49 17.77
C LEU A 109 -10.57 11.74 19.18
N HIS A 110 -11.71 11.15 19.53
CA HIS A 110 -12.28 11.29 20.86
C HIS A 110 -11.36 10.71 21.95
N ALA A 111 -10.71 9.58 21.69
CA ALA A 111 -9.78 8.97 22.63
C ALA A 111 -8.55 9.86 22.85
N PHE A 112 -7.99 10.45 21.79
CA PHE A 112 -6.91 11.44 21.92
C PHE A 112 -7.32 12.66 22.75
N LEU A 113 -8.54 13.18 22.54
CA LEU A 113 -9.09 14.27 23.35
C LEU A 113 -9.28 13.87 24.82
N ALA A 114 -9.70 12.63 25.09
CA ALA A 114 -9.87 12.13 26.46
C ALA A 114 -8.54 12.04 27.22
N ILE A 115 -7.42 11.78 26.53
CA ILE A 115 -6.08 11.81 27.14
C ILE A 115 -5.69 13.25 27.51
N GLU A 116 -5.94 14.22 26.64
CA GLU A 116 -5.72 15.64 26.93
C GLU A 116 -6.58 16.14 28.10
N ASP A 117 -7.86 15.77 28.15
CA ASP A 117 -8.73 16.10 29.30
C ASP A 117 -8.19 15.48 30.60
N LEU A 118 -7.69 14.25 30.54
CA LEU A 118 -7.11 13.57 31.69
C LEU A 118 -5.85 14.26 32.22
N LYS A 119 -5.10 14.96 31.35
CA LYS A 119 -3.93 15.76 31.73
C LYS A 119 -4.28 16.84 32.76
N VAL A 120 -5.45 17.47 32.59
CA VAL A 120 -5.93 18.53 33.49
C VAL A 120 -6.22 17.97 34.88
N GLU A 121 -6.68 16.72 34.96
CA GLU A 121 -7.03 16.04 36.20
C GLU A 121 -5.85 15.33 36.88
N VAL A 122 -4.64 15.33 36.28
CA VAL A 122 -3.48 14.53 36.73
C VAL A 122 -3.06 14.78 38.17
N ASN A 123 -3.23 16.01 38.66
CA ASN A 123 -2.87 16.41 40.02
C ASN A 123 -3.97 16.13 41.04
N THR A 124 -5.16 15.72 40.59
CA THR A 124 -6.35 15.51 41.42
C THR A 124 -6.77 14.05 41.53
N LEU A 125 -6.38 13.23 40.55
CA LEU A 125 -6.70 11.80 40.51
C LEU A 125 -5.70 10.96 41.32
N SER A 126 -6.23 9.93 42.00
CA SER A 126 -5.38 8.87 42.54
C SER A 126 -4.76 8.05 41.39
N LEU A 127 -3.59 7.47 41.63
CA LEU A 127 -2.89 6.63 40.66
C LEU A 127 -3.79 5.51 40.13
N GLU A 128 -4.54 4.84 41.01
CA GLU A 128 -5.47 3.77 40.65
C GLU A 128 -6.57 4.24 39.69
N LYS A 129 -7.19 5.39 39.96
CA LYS A 129 -8.22 5.96 39.07
C LYS A 129 -7.63 6.43 37.74
N MET A 130 -6.43 7.00 37.76
CA MET A 130 -5.73 7.38 36.54
C MET A 130 -5.41 6.16 35.68
N ARG A 131 -4.84 5.10 36.28
CA ARG A 131 -4.58 3.83 35.57
C ARG A 131 -5.86 3.27 34.96
N ALA A 132 -6.94 3.17 35.73
CA ALA A 132 -8.22 2.65 35.23
C ALA A 132 -8.78 3.45 34.05
N ARG A 133 -8.71 4.79 34.10
CA ARG A 133 -9.16 5.65 33.00
C ARG A 133 -8.27 5.54 31.77
N LEU A 134 -6.95 5.55 31.95
CA LEU A 134 -5.99 5.38 30.85
C LEU A 134 -6.14 4.03 30.17
N THR A 135 -6.26 2.95 30.96
CA THR A 135 -6.52 1.61 30.44
C THR A 135 -7.76 1.60 29.55
N LYS A 136 -8.87 2.17 30.02
CA LYS A 136 -10.11 2.23 29.24
C LYS A 136 -9.94 3.01 27.93
N ILE A 137 -9.29 4.17 27.97
CA ILE A 137 -9.07 4.99 26.77
C ILE A 137 -8.18 4.24 25.77
N LEU A 138 -7.13 3.56 26.24
CA LEU A 138 -6.22 2.79 25.38
C LEU A 138 -6.91 1.55 24.80
N GLU A 139 -7.80 0.90 25.55
CA GLU A 139 -8.63 -0.21 25.06
C GLU A 139 -9.61 0.25 23.97
N GLU A 140 -10.13 1.48 24.05
CA GLU A 140 -10.97 2.06 22.99
C GLU A 140 -10.19 2.41 21.72
N MET A 141 -8.86 2.52 21.79
CA MET A 141 -7.98 2.84 20.66
C MET A 141 -7.41 1.61 19.94
N MET A 142 -7.53 0.43 20.54
CA MET A 142 -7.05 -0.85 19.98
C MET A 142 -8.11 -1.52 19.10
#